data_AF-A0A6V8KRH8-F1
#
_entry.id   AF-A0A6V8KRH8-F1
#
_cell.length_a   1.000
_cell.length_b   1.000
_cell.length_c   1.000
_cell.angle_alpha   90.00
_cell.angle_beta   90.00
_cell.angle_gamma   90.00
#
_symmetry.space_group_name_H-M   'P 1'
#
loop_
_entity.id
_entity.type
_entity.pdbx_description
1 polymer ?
#
loop_
_entity_poly.entity_id
_entity_poly.type
_entity_poly.pdbx_seq_one_letter_code
_entity_poly.pdbx_strand_id
1 'polypeptide(L)'
;MDKLTLPPAAARAPHPAHCPPWCVDCRHYDTEPHRALLHRGPAETVPMYDEGCALVETSVRTAFWDKAPGWIGTDPADLERPYVEVTVPTDFPLQLSLSPDQARAFAAALLRAADTTDRASTTTTPH
;
A
#
# COMPACT_ATOMS: atom_id res chain seq x y z
N MET A 1 28.40 24.18 -23.53
CA MET A 1 27.06 23.94 -22.96
C MET A 1 26.61 22.58 -23.47
N ASP A 2 26.99 21.52 -22.77
CA ASP A 2 26.65 20.15 -23.15
C ASP A 2 25.28 19.79 -22.57
N LYS A 3 24.36 19.35 -23.45
CA LYS A 3 23.05 18.81 -23.08
C LYS A 3 23.26 17.48 -22.35
N LEU A 4 23.10 17.49 -21.04
CA LEU A 4 22.88 16.28 -20.24
C LEU A 4 21.58 15.61 -20.72
N THR A 5 21.74 14.55 -21.50
CA THR A 5 20.64 13.68 -21.90
C THR A 5 20.32 12.79 -20.70
N LEU A 6 19.13 12.94 -20.11
CA LEU A 6 18.68 12.01 -19.08
C LEU A 6 18.59 10.59 -19.69
N PRO A 7 19.07 9.55 -19.00
CA PRO A 7 18.89 8.18 -19.46
C PRO A 7 17.39 7.86 -19.55
N PRO A 8 16.97 7.04 -20.52
CA PRO A 8 15.58 6.61 -20.62
C PRO A 8 15.16 5.98 -19.29
N ALA A 9 13.97 6.34 -18.80
CA ALA A 9 13.39 5.74 -17.61
C ALA A 9 13.50 4.21 -17.76
N ALA A 10 14.25 3.57 -16.85
CA ALA A 10 14.46 2.14 -16.89
C ALA A 10 13.08 1.47 -17.04
N ALA A 11 12.92 0.66 -18.10
CA ALA A 11 11.69 -0.06 -18.31
C ALA A 11 11.38 -0.82 -17.03
N ARG A 12 10.20 -0.56 -16.46
CA ARG A 12 9.77 -1.17 -15.21
C ARG A 12 9.86 -2.67 -15.39
N ALA A 13 10.67 -3.34 -14.56
CA ALA A 13 10.86 -4.78 -14.65
C ALA A 13 9.48 -5.48 -14.69
N PRO A 14 9.31 -6.54 -15.50
CA PRO A 14 8.04 -7.24 -15.59
C PRO A 14 7.62 -7.68 -14.18
N HIS A 15 6.36 -7.44 -13.88
CA HIS A 15 5.79 -7.77 -12.59
C HIS A 15 5.94 -9.28 -12.33
N PRO A 16 6.46 -9.71 -11.17
CA PRO A 16 6.67 -11.13 -10.92
C PRO A 16 5.35 -11.89 -11.01
N ALA A 17 5.37 -13.06 -11.66
CA ALA A 17 4.15 -13.82 -11.99
C ALA A 17 3.33 -14.27 -10.76
N HIS A 18 3.95 -14.31 -9.57
CA HIS A 18 3.31 -14.68 -8.31
C HIS A 18 2.70 -13.49 -7.56
N CYS A 19 2.93 -12.25 -8.02
CA CYS A 19 2.41 -11.07 -7.36
C CYS A 19 0.99 -10.74 -7.87
N PRO A 20 0.08 -10.24 -7.02
CA PRO A 20 -1.25 -9.80 -7.44
C PRO A 20 -1.19 -8.71 -8.53
N PRO A 21 -2.12 -8.65 -9.50
CA PRO A 21 -2.04 -7.71 -10.65
C PRO A 21 -1.95 -6.22 -10.28
N TRP A 22 -2.40 -5.84 -9.10
CA TRP A 22 -2.35 -4.48 -8.56
C TRP A 22 -1.04 -4.15 -7.83
N CYS A 23 -0.19 -5.15 -7.57
CA CYS A 23 1.04 -4.97 -6.81
C CYS A 23 2.06 -4.14 -7.60
N VAL A 24 2.76 -3.27 -6.90
CA VAL A 24 3.78 -2.37 -7.46
C VAL A 24 5.05 -2.32 -6.61
N ASP A 25 4.96 -2.66 -5.33
CA ASP A 25 6.06 -2.86 -4.38
C ASP A 25 5.87 -4.22 -3.72
N CYS A 26 6.74 -5.18 -4.05
CA CYS A 26 6.75 -6.52 -3.47
C CYS A 26 8.05 -6.69 -2.69
N ARG A 27 7.94 -6.96 -1.38
CA ARG A 27 9.09 -7.19 -0.51
C ARG A 27 9.16 -8.64 -0.08
N HIS A 28 10.33 -9.23 -0.30
CA HIS A 28 10.71 -10.52 0.25
C HIS A 28 11.41 -10.26 1.59
N TYR A 29 11.00 -10.94 2.65
CA TYR A 29 11.76 -10.92 3.89
C TYR A 29 12.85 -11.99 3.81
N ASP A 30 14.09 -11.56 3.49
CA ASP A 30 15.26 -12.43 3.28
C ASP A 30 15.60 -13.32 4.49
N THR A 31 15.19 -12.92 5.69
CA THR A 31 15.36 -13.72 6.91
C THR A 31 14.54 -15.00 6.90
N GLU A 32 13.56 -15.11 5.99
CA GLU A 32 12.71 -16.29 5.84
C GLU A 32 12.27 -16.49 4.37
N PRO A 33 13.12 -17.08 3.50
CA PRO A 33 12.96 -17.09 2.04
C PRO A 33 11.70 -17.80 1.49
N HIS A 34 10.84 -18.32 2.37
CA HIS A 34 9.60 -19.03 2.03
C HIS A 34 8.39 -18.61 2.88
N ARG A 35 8.49 -17.57 3.72
CA ARG A 35 7.50 -17.41 4.81
C ARG A 35 6.51 -16.29 4.64
N ALA A 36 6.84 -15.23 3.90
CA ALA A 36 5.84 -14.37 3.27
C ALA A 36 6.36 -13.25 2.38
N LEU A 37 5.46 -12.82 1.51
CA LEU A 37 5.63 -11.67 0.62
C LEU A 37 4.66 -10.56 1.01
N LEU A 38 5.20 -9.37 1.22
CA LEU A 38 4.37 -8.18 1.39
C LEU A 38 4.17 -7.53 0.03
N HIS A 39 2.93 -7.59 -0.46
CA HIS A 39 2.48 -6.95 -1.69
C HIS A 39 1.81 -5.62 -1.38
N ARG A 40 2.22 -4.57 -2.10
CA ARG A 40 1.66 -3.23 -1.95
C ARG A 40 1.30 -2.65 -3.30
N GLY A 41 0.12 -2.05 -3.37
CA GLY A 41 -0.35 -1.26 -4.50
C GLY A 41 0.25 0.15 -4.52
N PRO A 42 -0.08 0.96 -5.55
CA PRO A 42 0.35 2.34 -5.62
C PRO A 42 -0.04 3.10 -4.36
N ALA A 43 0.88 3.92 -3.85
CA ALA A 43 0.60 4.82 -2.74
C ALA A 43 0.03 6.13 -3.26
N GLU A 44 -1.08 6.55 -2.67
CA GLU A 44 -1.58 7.91 -2.79
C GLU A 44 -1.22 8.68 -1.53
N THR A 45 -0.51 9.79 -1.71
CA THR A 45 -0.10 10.66 -0.61
C THR A 45 -1.12 11.78 -0.43
N VAL A 46 -1.61 11.95 0.79
CA VAL A 46 -2.50 13.03 1.17
C VAL A 46 -1.84 13.83 2.29
N PRO A 47 -1.53 15.12 2.08
CA PRO A 47 -0.94 15.95 3.11
C PRO A 47 -1.99 16.28 4.18
N MET A 48 -1.63 16.18 5.45
CA MET A 48 -2.52 16.41 6.61
C MET A 48 -1.78 17.18 7.70
N TYR A 49 -2.50 17.79 8.63
CA TYR A 49 -1.88 18.40 9.81
C TYR A 49 -1.93 17.43 10.99
N ASP A 50 -0.79 17.27 11.67
CA ASP A 50 -0.70 16.56 12.95
C ASP A 50 -1.17 17.45 14.12
N GLU A 51 -1.05 16.93 15.35
CA GLU A 51 -1.38 17.67 16.58
C GLU A 51 -0.55 18.95 16.76
N GLY A 52 0.68 18.97 16.24
CA GLY A 52 1.57 20.13 16.26
C GLY A 52 1.29 21.16 15.16
N CYS A 53 0.22 20.98 14.37
CA CYS A 53 -0.07 21.76 13.17
C CYS A 53 1.04 21.68 12.11
N ALA A 54 1.89 20.65 12.14
CA ALA A 54 2.87 20.40 11.12
C ALA A 54 2.23 19.62 9.96
N LEU A 55 2.61 19.97 8.73
CA LEU A 55 2.14 19.24 7.55
C LEU A 55 2.91 17.92 7.43
N VAL A 56 2.19 16.81 7.47
CA VAL A 56 2.72 15.44 7.33
C VAL A 56 2.14 14.77 6.11
N GLU A 57 2.94 13.90 5.47
CA GLU A 57 2.51 13.12 4.32
C GLU A 57 1.94 11.77 4.77
N THR A 58 0.62 11.64 4.74
CA THR A 58 -0.07 10.37 4.99
C THR A 58 -0.17 9.59 3.68
N SER A 59 0.18 8.30 3.69
CA SER A 59 0.03 7.44 2.51
C SER A 59 -1.11 6.45 2.68
N VAL A 60 -1.96 6.32 1.65
CA VAL A 60 -3.01 5.30 1.55
C VAL A 60 -2.69 4.36 0.39
N ARG A 61 -2.78 3.05 0.62
CA ARG A 61 -2.62 2.03 -0.43
C ARG A 61 -3.29 0.72 -0.08
N THR A 62 -3.50 -0.12 -1.08
CA THR A 62 -3.79 -1.55 -0.87
C THR A 62 -2.53 -2.28 -0.44
N ALA A 63 -2.65 -3.19 0.53
CA ALA A 63 -1.58 -4.08 0.96
C ALA A 63 -2.12 -5.50 1.17
N PHE A 64 -1.25 -6.50 1.05
CA PHE A 64 -1.57 -7.90 1.32
C PHE A 64 -0.31 -8.62 1.78
N TRP A 65 -0.43 -9.40 2.85
CA TRP A 65 0.63 -10.26 3.36
C TRP A 65 0.36 -11.69 2.89
N ASP A 66 1.07 -12.14 1.87
CA ASP A 66 0.95 -13.50 1.34
C ASP A 66 1.71 -14.47 2.25
N LYS A 67 0.99 -15.02 3.23
CA LYS A 67 1.53 -15.89 4.27
C LYS A 67 1.80 -17.29 3.77
N ALA A 68 2.89 -17.88 4.26
CA ALA A 68 3.05 -19.32 4.20
C ALA A 68 1.91 -20.04 4.96
N PRO A 69 1.51 -21.26 4.54
CA PRO A 69 0.36 -21.97 5.11
C PRO A 69 0.36 -22.13 6.64
N GLY A 70 1.53 -22.26 7.27
CA GLY A 70 1.66 -22.40 8.72
C GLY A 70 1.42 -21.10 9.53
N TRP A 71 1.25 -19.97 8.85
CA TRP A 71 1.01 -18.64 9.45
C TRP A 71 -0.40 -18.10 9.14
N ILE A 72 -1.18 -18.79 8.32
CA ILE A 72 -2.57 -18.38 8.06
C ILE A 72 -3.37 -18.49 9.35
N GLY A 73 -4.06 -17.40 9.72
CA GLY A 73 -4.88 -17.32 10.92
C GLY A 73 -4.13 -16.82 12.16
N THR A 74 -2.89 -16.34 12.01
CA THR A 74 -2.16 -15.65 13.10
C THR A 74 -2.62 -14.20 13.26
N ASP A 75 -3.22 -13.60 12.22
CA ASP A 75 -3.81 -12.27 12.26
C ASP A 75 -5.34 -12.35 12.24
N PRO A 76 -6.05 -11.25 12.58
CA PRO A 76 -7.48 -11.15 12.36
C PRO A 76 -7.84 -11.52 10.92
N ALA A 77 -8.92 -12.29 10.74
CA ALA A 77 -9.30 -12.87 9.45
C ALA A 77 -9.46 -11.83 8.32
N ASP A 78 -9.86 -10.60 8.67
CA ASP A 78 -10.00 -9.51 7.71
C ASP A 78 -8.66 -8.99 7.17
N LEU A 79 -7.55 -9.21 7.90
CA LEU A 79 -6.19 -8.85 7.50
C LEU A 79 -5.43 -9.99 6.81
N GLU A 80 -6.02 -11.20 6.76
CA GLU A 80 -5.50 -12.35 5.99
C GLU A 80 -5.88 -12.27 4.49
N ARG A 81 -6.48 -11.15 4.08
CA ARG A 81 -6.88 -10.82 2.70
C ARG A 81 -6.29 -9.46 2.34
N PRO A 82 -6.30 -9.03 1.07
CA PRO A 82 -5.93 -7.66 0.75
C PRO A 82 -6.71 -6.66 1.61
N TYR A 83 -6.04 -5.62 2.10
CA TYR A 83 -6.59 -4.62 3.01
C TYR A 83 -6.08 -3.22 2.65
N VAL A 84 -6.68 -2.18 3.23
CA VAL A 84 -6.23 -0.80 3.08
C VAL A 84 -5.21 -0.47 4.17
N GLU A 85 -3.98 -0.18 3.77
CA GLU A 85 -2.90 0.30 4.64
C GLU A 85 -2.90 1.83 4.64
N VAL A 86 -2.97 2.43 5.83
CA VAL A 86 -2.78 3.88 6.05
C VAL A 86 -1.52 4.05 6.89
N THR A 87 -0.53 4.77 6.37
CA THR A 87 0.70 5.08 7.10
C THR A 87 0.76 6.57 7.36
N VAL A 88 0.98 6.94 8.63
CA VAL A 88 1.15 8.31 9.09
C VAL A 88 2.47 8.37 9.86
N PRO A 89 3.43 9.21 9.46
CA PRO A 89 4.71 9.33 10.17
C PRO A 89 4.52 10.20 11.43
N THR A 90 4.10 9.60 12.54
CA THR A 90 3.95 10.31 13.83
C THR A 90 4.54 9.50 14.98
N ASP A 91 5.21 10.20 15.91
CA ASP A 91 5.79 9.64 17.14
C ASP A 91 4.82 9.70 18.35
N PHE A 92 3.62 10.25 18.14
CA PHE A 92 2.63 10.59 19.19
C PHE A 92 1.23 10.03 18.87
N PRO A 93 0.28 10.04 19.83
CA PRO A 93 -1.10 9.62 19.57
C PRO A 93 -1.68 10.27 18.30
N LEU A 94 -2.30 9.44 17.47
CA LEU A 94 -2.75 9.82 16.14
C LEU A 94 -3.97 10.74 16.21
N GLN A 95 -3.76 12.05 16.16
CA GLN A 95 -4.79 13.04 15.86
C GLN A 95 -4.46 13.76 14.56
N LEU A 96 -5.38 13.68 13.59
CA LEU A 96 -5.24 14.29 12.27
C LEU A 96 -6.29 15.37 12.07
N SER A 97 -5.86 16.56 11.68
CA SER A 97 -6.74 17.66 11.30
C SER A 97 -6.68 17.89 9.79
N LEU A 98 -7.84 17.91 9.13
CA LEU A 98 -7.95 18.05 7.68
C LEU A 98 -8.81 19.27 7.32
N SER A 99 -8.37 20.04 6.32
CA SER A 99 -9.27 20.93 5.59
C SER A 99 -10.33 20.12 4.81
N PRO A 100 -11.46 20.74 4.41
CA PRO A 100 -12.49 20.04 3.62
C PRO A 100 -11.96 19.40 2.33
N ASP A 101 -11.01 20.04 1.65
CA ASP A 101 -10.42 19.50 0.42
C ASP A 101 -9.47 18.34 0.70
N GLN A 102 -8.66 18.43 1.77
CA GLN A 102 -7.85 17.29 2.24
C GLN A 102 -8.72 16.11 2.68
N ALA A 103 -9.84 16.37 3.35
CA ALA A 103 -10.79 15.33 3.76
C ALA A 103 -11.41 14.63 2.54
N ARG A 104 -11.81 15.39 1.51
CA ARG A 104 -12.30 14.82 0.25
C ARG A 104 -11.23 14.01 -0.47
N ALA A 105 -10.00 14.51 -0.54
CA ALA A 105 -8.88 13.79 -1.15
C ALA A 105 -8.60 12.47 -0.42
N PHE A 106 -8.56 12.50 0.93
CA PHE A 106 -8.35 11.31 1.75
C PHE A 106 -9.47 10.28 1.59
N ALA A 107 -10.74 10.72 1.62
CA ALA A 107 -11.87 9.84 1.39
C ALA A 107 -11.81 9.18 0.00
N ALA A 108 -11.45 9.95 -1.04
CA ALA A 108 -11.31 9.42 -2.39
C ALA A 108 -10.15 8.40 -2.50
N ALA A 109 -9.04 8.63 -1.81
CA ALA A 109 -7.92 7.70 -1.75
C ALA A 109 -8.32 6.39 -1.04
N LEU A 110 -9.02 6.48 0.10
CA LEU A 110 -9.55 5.34 0.83
C LEU A 110 -10.51 4.50 -0.03
N LEU A 111 -11.44 5.15 -0.73
CA LEU A 111 -12.40 4.48 -1.60
C LEU A 111 -11.70 3.75 -2.76
N ARG A 112 -10.72 4.38 -3.42
CA ARG A 112 -9.94 3.73 -4.49
C ARG A 112 -9.17 2.51 -3.99
N ALA A 113 -8.56 2.61 -2.81
CA ALA A 113 -7.82 1.49 -2.22
C ALA A 113 -8.78 0.35 -1.84
N ALA A 114 -9.94 0.67 -1.27
CA ALA A 114 -10.97 -0.32 -0.94
C ALA A 114 -11.51 -1.02 -2.21
N ASP A 115 -11.87 -0.26 -3.25
CA ASP A 115 -12.33 -0.82 -4.53
C ASP A 115 -11.29 -1.76 -5.16
N THR A 116 -10.00 -1.44 -5.01
CA THR A 116 -8.90 -2.29 -5.49
C THR A 116 -8.81 -3.58 -4.69
N THR A 117 -8.92 -3.50 -3.37
CA THR A 117 -8.97 -4.63 -2.45
C THR A 117 -10.15 -5.57 -2.73
N ASP A 118 -11.34 -5.03 -2.96
CA ASP A 118 -12.54 -5.82 -3.23
C ASP A 118 -12.45 -6.58 -4.56
N ARG A 119 -11.92 -5.93 -5.60
CA ARG A 119 -11.64 -6.58 -6.90
C ARG A 119 -10.59 -7.69 -6.78
N ALA A 120 -9.61 -7.52 -5.91
CA ALA A 120 -8.61 -8.55 -5.63
C ALA A 120 -9.25 -9.77 -4.93
N SER A 121 -10.11 -9.52 -3.95
CA SER A 121 -10.78 -10.57 -3.17
C SER A 121 -11.80 -11.38 -3.98
N THR A 122 -12.41 -10.79 -5.01
CA THR A 122 -13.34 -11.46 -5.93
C THR A 122 -12.66 -12.30 -7.01
N THR A 123 -11.37 -12.10 -7.26
CA THR A 123 -10.60 -12.89 -8.24
C THR A 123 -10.10 -14.22 -7.64
N THR A 124 -10.08 -14.36 -6.31
CA THR A 124 -9.59 -15.56 -5.59
C THR A 124 -10.65 -16.66 -5.43
N THR A 125 -11.45 -16.94 -6.47
CA THR A 125 -12.16 -18.22 -6.62
C THR A 125 -12.36 -18.49 -8.12
N PRO A 126 -11.69 -19.52 -8.69
CA PRO A 126 -12.27 -20.87 -8.59
C PRO A 126 -11.28 -22.03 -8.39
N HIS A 127 -11.79 -23.00 -7.60
CA HIS A 127 -11.48 -24.43 -7.53
C HIS A 127 -10.29 -24.95 -6.71
#